data_AF-A0AAV2QFS5-F1
#
_entry.id   AF-A0AAV2QFS5-F1
#
_cell.length_a   1.000
_cell.length_b   1.000
_cell.length_c   1.000
_cell.angle_alpha   90.00
_cell.angle_beta   90.00
_cell.angle_gamma   90.00
#
_symmetry.space_group_name_H-M   'P 1'
#
loop_
_entity.id
_entity.type
_entity.pdbx_description
1 polymer ?
#
loop_
_entity_poly.entity_id
_entity_poly.type
_entity_poly.pdbx_seq_one_letter_code
_entity_poly.pdbx_strand_id
1 'polypeptide(L)'
;QINFKSTRLVGEWIEGHNDGLFYLDEITILNTEECTVLPEDAQPITEPPTAPPTVSPNMMSCNFDNQDFCNWQVPPGDVKWDLSNSLQGTNHLGPIMDHTTGQGYFLTMTPKSGQHGVVTGTAKLISPDITTDATKMCLRFWYHMNGANVGTLSVHHTSIGKDVDVWSRKGFQSNAWLEAFIGVTQDTEETFVIEFVAVQGKDLLSNVAVDDILLFK
;
A
#
# COMPACT_ATOMS: atom_id res chain seq x y z
N GLN A 1 -6.19 4.93 -36.93
CA GLN A 1 -5.23 4.47 -35.91
C GLN A 1 -4.71 5.67 -35.13
N ILE A 2 -5.34 5.96 -33.99
CA ILE A 2 -4.84 6.96 -33.05
C ILE A 2 -3.84 6.24 -32.16
N ASN A 3 -2.58 6.66 -32.24
CA ASN A 3 -1.49 6.03 -31.49
C ASN A 3 -1.28 6.85 -30.21
N PHE A 4 -1.86 6.39 -29.10
CA PHE A 4 -1.74 7.06 -27.82
C PHE A 4 -0.33 6.84 -27.26
N LYS A 5 0.46 7.91 -27.14
CA LYS A 5 1.80 7.85 -26.49
C LYS A 5 1.72 7.82 -24.96
N SER A 6 0.57 8.18 -24.38
CA SER A 6 0.29 8.20 -22.93
C SER A 6 -1.22 8.43 -22.72
N THR A 7 -1.85 7.64 -21.84
CA THR A 7 -3.27 7.77 -21.47
C THR A 7 -3.40 8.01 -19.97
N ARG A 8 -4.22 8.99 -19.58
CA ARG A 8 -4.55 9.32 -18.19
C ARG A 8 -6.06 9.18 -18.00
N LEU A 9 -6.46 8.36 -17.03
CA LEU A 9 -7.85 8.29 -16.53
C LEU A 9 -8.14 9.53 -15.66
N VAL A 10 -9.26 10.21 -15.91
CA VAL A 10 -9.76 11.31 -15.07
C VAL A 10 -11.20 10.99 -14.70
N GLY A 11 -11.42 10.62 -13.44
CA GLY A 11 -12.77 10.58 -12.87
C GLY A 11 -13.18 11.99 -12.48
N GLU A 12 -14.30 12.48 -13.00
CA GLU A 12 -14.92 13.75 -12.60
C GLU A 12 -16.17 13.43 -11.77
N TRP A 13 -16.31 14.07 -10.63
CA TRP A 13 -17.52 14.02 -9.82
C TRP A 13 -18.05 15.44 -9.60
N ILE A 14 -19.34 15.57 -9.29
CA ILE A 14 -20.00 16.85 -9.02
C ILE A 14 -20.56 16.77 -7.61
N GLU A 15 -20.20 17.73 -6.76
CA GLU A 15 -20.68 17.79 -5.37
C GLU A 15 -22.20 18.01 -5.33
N GLY A 16 -22.90 17.13 -4.61
CA GLY A 16 -24.34 17.21 -4.38
C GLY A 16 -24.68 17.73 -2.98
N HIS A 17 -25.82 18.41 -2.83
CA HIS A 17 -26.30 18.94 -1.55
C HIS A 17 -26.72 17.78 -0.61
N ASN A 18 -26.10 17.68 0.57
CA ASN A 18 -26.20 16.63 1.61
C ASN A 18 -25.21 15.46 1.41
N ASP A 19 -24.02 15.56 2.01
CA ASP A 19 -23.08 14.50 2.42
C ASP A 19 -23.04 13.20 1.59
N GLY A 20 -23.22 13.30 0.27
CA GLY A 20 -23.23 12.17 -0.64
C GLY A 20 -21.79 11.72 -0.89
N LEU A 21 -21.47 10.50 -0.48
CA LEU A 21 -20.17 9.88 -0.74
C LEU A 21 -20.25 9.10 -2.05
N PHE A 22 -19.34 9.39 -2.97
CA PHE A 22 -19.09 8.58 -4.16
C PHE A 22 -17.73 7.93 -4.00
N TYR A 23 -17.70 6.62 -4.16
CA TYR A 23 -16.50 5.81 -4.12
C TYR A 23 -16.27 5.31 -5.53
N LEU A 24 -15.10 5.64 -6.06
CA LEU A 24 -14.58 4.99 -7.25
C LEU A 24 -13.64 3.93 -6.74
N ASP A 25 -13.96 2.68 -7.04
CA ASP A 25 -13.07 1.57 -6.78
C ASP A 25 -12.86 0.83 -8.11
N GLU A 26 -11.61 0.45 -8.33
CA GLU A 26 -11.04 -0.09 -9.57
C GLU A 26 -11.47 0.56 -10.88
N ILE A 27 -10.50 1.23 -11.53
CA ILE A 27 -10.65 1.71 -12.90
C ILE A 27 -9.69 0.92 -13.80
N THR A 28 -10.22 0.29 -14.84
CA THR A 28 -9.42 -0.43 -15.84
C THR A 28 -9.56 0.21 -17.22
N ILE A 29 -8.44 0.56 -17.86
CA ILE A 29 -8.41 1.00 -19.27
C ILE A 29 -8.12 -0.21 -20.14
N LEU A 30 -8.96 -0.45 -21.14
CA LEU A 30 -8.68 -1.43 -22.18
C LEU A 30 -8.36 -0.70 -23.48
N ASN A 31 -7.25 -1.10 -24.12
CA ASN A 31 -6.87 -0.59 -25.44
C ASN A 31 -7.47 -1.52 -26.50
N THR A 32 -8.69 -1.22 -26.93
CA THR A 32 -9.45 -1.99 -27.94
C THR A 32 -9.85 -1.05 -29.08
N GLU A 33 -9.99 -1.55 -30.31
CA GLU A 33 -10.37 -0.68 -31.45
C GLU A 33 -11.87 -0.26 -31.43
N GLU A 34 -12.74 -0.87 -30.61
CA GLU A 34 -14.16 -0.48 -30.37
C GLU A 34 -14.63 -0.86 -28.93
N CYS A 35 -15.46 -0.02 -28.27
CA CYS A 35 -16.00 -0.18 -26.89
C CYS A 35 -17.54 -0.23 -26.85
N THR A 36 -18.19 -1.03 -25.98
CA THR A 36 -19.65 -0.96 -25.68
C THR A 36 -19.98 -0.92 -24.17
N VAL A 37 -21.21 -0.51 -23.77
CA VAL A 37 -21.49 0.30 -22.55
C VAL A 37 -22.53 -0.38 -21.61
N LEU A 38 -22.56 -0.10 -20.29
CA LEU A 38 -23.66 -0.41 -19.32
C LEU A 38 -23.76 0.74 -18.28
N PRO A 39 -24.93 1.06 -17.66
CA PRO A 39 -26.17 0.28 -17.48
C PRO A 39 -27.03 0.13 -18.74
N GLU A 40 -27.99 -0.83 -18.76
CA GLU A 40 -28.64 -1.54 -19.90
C GLU A 40 -29.29 -0.73 -21.03
N ASP A 41 -29.38 0.57 -20.85
CA ASP A 41 -29.70 1.55 -21.89
C ASP A 41 -28.41 2.22 -22.43
N ALA A 42 -27.36 1.45 -22.22
CA ALA A 42 -26.02 1.38 -22.71
C ALA A 42 -25.82 -0.16 -22.73
N GLN A 43 -25.48 -0.82 -23.86
CA GLN A 43 -25.48 -2.30 -23.88
C GLN A 43 -24.15 -3.02 -24.14
N PRO A 44 -23.92 -4.17 -23.44
CA PRO A 44 -22.65 -4.90 -23.31
C PRO A 44 -22.34 -5.81 -24.51
N ILE A 45 -21.08 -6.20 -24.70
CA ILE A 45 -20.74 -7.32 -25.60
C ILE A 45 -21.12 -8.63 -24.87
N THR A 46 -21.91 -9.49 -25.54
CA THR A 46 -22.65 -10.65 -24.96
C THR A 46 -21.86 -11.95 -24.75
N GLU A 47 -20.54 -11.94 -24.68
CA GLU A 47 -19.82 -13.12 -24.17
C GLU A 47 -19.09 -12.76 -22.87
N PRO A 48 -19.42 -13.42 -21.74
CA PRO A 48 -18.63 -13.28 -20.53
C PRO A 48 -17.20 -13.73 -20.85
N PRO A 49 -16.15 -13.04 -20.36
CA PRO A 49 -14.83 -13.64 -20.34
C PRO A 49 -14.98 -14.96 -19.59
N THR A 50 -14.76 -16.07 -20.29
CA THR A 50 -15.08 -17.43 -19.83
C THR A 50 -14.06 -17.95 -18.82
N ALA A 51 -13.21 -17.05 -18.33
CA ALA A 51 -12.35 -17.28 -17.20
C ALA A 51 -12.46 -16.04 -16.28
N PRO A 52 -12.59 -16.23 -14.95
CA PRO A 52 -12.29 -15.14 -14.01
C PRO A 52 -10.94 -14.53 -14.39
N PRO A 53 -10.70 -13.22 -14.16
CA PRO A 53 -9.35 -12.67 -14.34
C PRO A 53 -8.42 -13.62 -13.62
N THR A 54 -7.53 -14.26 -14.38
CA THR A 54 -6.64 -15.28 -13.85
C THR A 54 -5.85 -14.54 -12.79
N VAL A 55 -6.21 -14.73 -11.52
CA VAL A 55 -5.56 -14.06 -10.39
C VAL A 55 -4.10 -14.44 -10.56
N SER A 56 -3.33 -13.46 -11.00
CA SER A 56 -1.90 -13.62 -11.20
C SER A 56 -1.38 -14.18 -9.88
N PRO A 57 -0.63 -15.31 -9.87
CA PRO A 57 -0.26 -15.94 -8.63
C PRO A 57 0.39 -14.90 -7.71
N ASN A 58 -0.22 -14.65 -6.55
CA ASN A 58 0.32 -13.73 -5.58
C ASN A 58 1.73 -14.21 -5.22
N MET A 59 2.73 -13.38 -5.49
CA MET A 59 4.11 -13.70 -5.09
C MET A 59 4.26 -13.60 -3.58
N MET A 60 3.56 -12.64 -2.98
CA MET A 60 3.61 -12.35 -1.56
C MET A 60 2.30 -11.71 -1.12
N SER A 61 1.78 -12.14 0.03
CA SER A 61 0.59 -11.57 0.66
C SER A 61 0.78 -11.55 2.17
N CYS A 62 0.47 -10.45 2.83
CA CYS A 62 0.48 -10.36 4.29
C CYS A 62 -0.51 -9.30 4.77
N ASN A 63 -1.53 -9.76 5.51
CA ASN A 63 -2.56 -8.95 6.15
C ASN A 63 -2.45 -8.96 7.69
N PHE A 64 -1.37 -9.55 8.24
CA PHE A 64 -1.03 -9.58 9.67
C PHE A 64 -2.05 -10.20 10.64
N ASP A 65 -3.23 -10.64 10.19
CA ASP A 65 -4.33 -11.16 11.01
C ASP A 65 -4.00 -12.40 11.85
N ASN A 66 -2.97 -13.15 11.44
CA ASN A 66 -2.46 -14.29 12.21
C ASN A 66 -1.62 -13.86 13.42
N GLN A 67 -1.49 -12.55 13.69
CA GLN A 67 -0.69 -11.96 14.76
C GLN A 67 0.81 -12.25 14.60
N ASP A 68 1.25 -12.30 13.34
CA ASP A 68 2.65 -12.46 12.96
C ASP A 68 3.01 -11.48 11.82
N PHE A 69 4.30 -11.43 11.49
CA PHE A 69 4.80 -10.63 10.37
C PHE A 69 4.77 -11.44 9.05
N CYS A 70 3.98 -12.51 8.97
CA CYS A 70 4.07 -13.53 7.94
C CYS A 70 5.51 -14.05 7.81
N ASN A 71 6.14 -13.89 6.64
CA ASN A 71 7.55 -14.18 6.42
C ASN A 71 8.45 -12.92 6.40
N TRP A 72 7.88 -11.75 6.68
CA TRP A 72 8.64 -10.50 6.73
C TRP A 72 9.52 -10.44 7.97
N GLN A 73 10.68 -9.82 7.82
CA GLN A 73 11.63 -9.58 8.89
C GLN A 73 11.49 -8.16 9.41
N VAL A 74 11.47 -8.02 10.74
CA VAL A 74 11.53 -6.73 11.42
C VAL A 74 12.85 -6.65 12.17
N PRO A 75 13.87 -5.96 11.62
CA PRO A 75 15.13 -5.75 12.32
C PRO A 75 14.92 -5.00 13.64
N PRO A 76 15.72 -5.30 14.68
CA PRO A 76 15.64 -4.57 15.93
C PRO A 76 16.11 -3.12 15.74
N GLY A 77 15.48 -2.20 16.49
CA GLY A 77 15.84 -0.79 16.47
C GLY A 77 15.18 -0.04 17.63
N ASP A 78 15.58 1.23 17.83
CA ASP A 78 14.93 2.12 18.78
C ASP A 78 13.51 2.54 18.33
N VAL A 79 13.26 2.45 17.02
CA VAL A 79 11.94 2.55 16.41
C VAL A 79 11.79 1.32 15.53
N LYS A 80 10.66 0.63 15.62
CA LYS A 80 10.39 -0.60 14.86
C LYS A 80 8.92 -0.68 14.46
N TRP A 81 8.63 -1.60 13.55
CA TRP A 81 7.27 -2.03 13.28
C TRP A 81 6.80 -2.94 14.41
N ASP A 82 5.60 -2.68 14.91
CA ASP A 82 4.92 -3.50 15.91
C ASP A 82 3.51 -3.81 15.42
N LEU A 83 3.01 -4.98 15.78
CA LEU A 83 1.64 -5.40 15.49
C LEU A 83 0.66 -4.70 16.42
N SER A 84 -0.42 -4.19 15.86
CA SER A 84 -1.54 -3.63 16.61
C SER A 84 -2.85 -3.97 15.92
N ASN A 85 -3.90 -4.15 16.70
CA ASN A 85 -5.27 -4.28 16.21
C ASN A 85 -6.09 -3.00 16.45
N SER A 86 -5.57 -2.07 17.25
CA SER A 86 -6.18 -0.77 17.51
C SER A 86 -5.21 0.14 18.25
N LEU A 87 -5.19 1.42 17.86
CA LEU A 87 -4.55 2.49 18.64
C LEU A 87 -5.56 3.28 19.49
N GLN A 88 -6.81 2.82 19.60
CA GLN A 88 -7.82 3.41 20.48
C GLN A 88 -7.36 3.39 21.94
N GLY A 89 -7.48 4.53 22.62
CA GLY A 89 -7.06 4.66 24.02
C GLY A 89 -5.55 4.88 24.21
N THR A 90 -4.77 4.94 23.13
CA THR A 90 -3.40 5.44 23.16
C THR A 90 -3.37 6.95 22.95
N ASN A 91 -2.24 7.59 23.22
CA ASN A 91 -2.02 8.99 22.87
C ASN A 91 -1.67 9.18 21.38
N HIS A 92 -1.56 8.09 20.60
CA HIS A 92 -1.15 8.14 19.19
C HIS A 92 -2.35 8.35 18.26
N LEU A 93 -2.15 9.12 17.19
CA LEU A 93 -3.11 9.50 16.16
C LEU A 93 -3.23 8.44 15.04
N GLY A 94 -3.03 7.17 15.35
CA GLY A 94 -3.09 6.10 14.33
C GLY A 94 -4.45 5.41 14.23
N PRO A 95 -4.56 4.36 13.40
CA PRO A 95 -5.84 3.69 13.12
C PRO A 95 -6.48 3.11 14.38
N ILE A 96 -7.79 3.29 14.52
CA ILE A 96 -8.57 2.67 15.61
C ILE A 96 -9.01 1.24 15.26
N MET A 97 -8.90 0.84 13.99
CA MET A 97 -9.33 -0.44 13.45
C MET A 97 -8.44 -0.82 12.25
N ASP A 98 -8.27 -2.13 12.05
CA ASP A 98 -7.68 -2.75 10.85
C ASP A 98 -8.41 -2.32 9.56
N HIS A 99 -7.69 -2.35 8.43
CA HIS A 99 -8.24 -1.95 7.14
C HIS A 99 -9.29 -2.94 6.61
N THR A 100 -9.00 -4.25 6.60
CA THR A 100 -9.83 -5.22 5.87
C THR A 100 -11.15 -5.53 6.58
N THR A 101 -11.09 -5.89 7.86
CA THR A 101 -12.25 -6.36 8.63
C THR A 101 -12.68 -5.41 9.74
N GLY A 102 -11.80 -4.46 10.08
CA GLY A 102 -11.93 -3.61 11.26
C GLY A 102 -11.61 -4.30 12.58
N GLN A 103 -11.26 -5.60 12.55
CA GLN A 103 -10.97 -6.43 13.72
C GLN A 103 -9.65 -7.22 13.57
N GLY A 104 -8.97 -7.07 12.43
CA GLY A 104 -7.69 -7.66 12.13
C GLY A 104 -6.50 -6.96 12.79
N TYR A 105 -5.31 -7.25 12.28
CA TYR A 105 -4.07 -6.64 12.75
C TYR A 105 -3.40 -5.86 11.63
N PHE A 106 -2.66 -4.83 12.00
CA PHE A 106 -1.86 -4.02 11.10
C PHE A 106 -0.51 -3.70 11.74
N LEU A 107 0.42 -3.20 10.94
CA LEU A 107 1.70 -2.71 11.44
C LEU A 107 1.60 -1.23 11.80
N THR A 108 2.13 -0.88 12.97
CA THR A 108 2.30 0.49 13.42
C THR A 108 3.76 0.74 13.77
N MET A 109 4.28 1.90 13.38
CA MET A 109 5.59 2.34 13.82
C MET A 109 5.53 2.77 15.29
N THR A 110 6.29 2.11 16.15
CA THR A 110 6.30 2.36 17.59
C THR A 110 7.74 2.57 18.10
N PRO A 111 7.99 3.58 18.96
CA PRO A 111 9.27 3.71 19.64
C PRO A 111 9.45 2.60 20.68
N LYS A 112 10.70 2.25 20.99
CA LYS A 112 11.04 1.26 22.00
C LYS A 112 10.48 1.67 23.37
N SER A 113 9.89 0.71 24.08
CA SER A 113 9.31 0.90 25.40
C SER A 113 10.26 1.66 26.35
N GLY A 114 9.74 2.69 27.02
CA GLY A 114 10.47 3.55 27.94
C GLY A 114 11.19 4.76 27.30
N GLN A 115 11.21 4.86 25.97
CA GLN A 115 11.71 6.07 25.29
C GLN A 115 10.56 7.04 25.00
N HIS A 116 10.40 8.04 25.87
CA HIS A 116 9.52 9.18 25.65
C HIS A 116 10.39 10.42 25.33
N GLY A 117 10.33 10.93 24.10
CA GLY A 117 11.13 12.06 23.66
C GLY A 117 11.39 12.04 22.15
N VAL A 118 12.08 13.07 21.62
CA VAL A 118 12.47 13.20 20.20
C VAL A 118 13.54 12.15 19.84
N VAL A 119 13.12 10.89 19.79
CA VAL A 119 13.90 9.83 19.16
C VAL A 119 13.57 9.95 17.68
N THR A 120 14.54 10.37 16.87
CA THR A 120 14.43 10.20 15.42
C THR A 120 14.96 8.80 15.14
N GLY A 121 14.09 7.87 14.80
CA GLY A 121 14.48 6.51 14.43
C GLY A 121 13.82 6.07 13.13
N THR A 122 14.24 4.89 12.67
CA THR A 122 13.79 4.28 11.43
C THR A 122 13.33 2.86 11.70
N ALA A 123 12.07 2.56 11.39
CA ALA A 123 11.55 1.21 11.34
C ALA A 123 11.72 0.64 9.92
N LYS A 124 12.17 -0.61 9.83
CA LYS A 124 12.28 -1.36 8.58
C LYS A 124 11.47 -2.65 8.65
N LEU A 125 10.73 -2.95 7.58
CA LEU A 125 10.09 -4.23 7.35
C LEU A 125 10.64 -4.77 6.04
N ILE A 126 11.28 -5.94 6.08
CA ILE A 126 12.06 -6.49 4.97
C ILE A 126 11.39 -7.78 4.51
N SER A 127 11.10 -7.89 3.21
CA SER A 127 10.51 -9.11 2.66
C SER A 127 11.49 -10.29 2.70
N PRO A 128 11.01 -11.54 2.57
CA PRO A 128 11.85 -12.63 2.08
C PRO A 128 12.53 -12.27 0.76
N ASP A 129 13.58 -13.02 0.43
CA ASP A 129 14.20 -13.00 -0.89
C ASP A 129 13.16 -13.38 -1.97
N ILE A 130 13.00 -12.50 -2.96
CA ILE A 130 12.09 -12.68 -4.09
C ILE A 130 12.94 -13.05 -5.31
N THR A 131 12.70 -14.24 -5.85
CA THR A 131 13.32 -14.71 -7.10
C THR A 131 12.21 -14.99 -8.10
N THR A 132 12.20 -14.25 -9.21
CA THR A 132 11.15 -14.33 -10.23
C THR A 132 11.70 -14.02 -11.62
N ASP A 133 11.09 -14.62 -12.63
CA ASP A 133 11.28 -14.35 -14.05
C ASP A 133 10.50 -13.10 -14.52
N ALA A 134 9.63 -12.55 -13.68
CA ALA A 134 8.88 -11.34 -14.00
C ALA A 134 9.77 -10.10 -13.95
N THR A 135 9.80 -9.36 -15.05
CA THR A 135 10.48 -8.06 -15.14
C THR A 135 9.60 -6.89 -14.71
N LYS A 136 8.29 -7.12 -14.60
CA LYS A 136 7.29 -6.15 -14.16
C LYS A 136 6.36 -6.81 -13.16
N MET A 137 6.15 -6.13 -12.05
CA MET A 137 5.31 -6.56 -10.94
C MET A 137 4.51 -5.39 -10.42
N CYS A 138 3.44 -5.68 -9.70
CA CYS A 138 2.62 -4.70 -9.01
C CYS A 138 2.68 -4.95 -7.51
N LEU A 139 3.00 -3.92 -6.75
CA LEU A 139 2.90 -3.90 -5.30
C LEU A 139 1.69 -3.05 -4.90
N ARG A 140 0.79 -3.66 -4.13
CA ARG A 140 -0.38 -3.04 -3.53
C ARG A 140 -0.27 -3.12 -2.01
N PHE A 141 -0.60 -2.06 -1.29
CA PHE A 141 -0.73 -2.07 0.16
C PHE A 141 -1.59 -0.91 0.65
N TRP A 142 -2.07 -1.02 1.88
CA TRP A 142 -2.79 0.04 2.57
C TRP A 142 -1.89 0.72 3.59
N TYR A 143 -2.04 2.03 3.74
CA TYR A 143 -1.27 2.82 4.68
C TYR A 143 -2.10 3.92 5.34
N HIS A 144 -1.68 4.31 6.52
CA HIS A 144 -2.26 5.42 7.28
C HIS A 144 -1.15 6.32 7.80
N MET A 145 -1.30 7.62 7.63
CA MET A 145 -0.29 8.61 8.03
C MET A 145 -1.00 9.88 8.55
N ASN A 146 -1.11 9.99 9.87
CA ASN A 146 -1.86 11.05 10.53
C ASN A 146 -1.05 11.74 11.66
N GLY A 147 -1.20 13.06 11.79
CA GLY A 147 -0.49 13.92 12.73
C GLY A 147 0.27 15.08 12.07
N ALA A 148 0.55 16.14 12.84
CA ALA A 148 1.05 17.40 12.32
C ALA A 148 2.50 17.34 11.83
N ASN A 149 3.30 16.42 12.38
CA ASN A 149 4.66 16.15 11.91
C ASN A 149 4.92 14.64 11.83
N VAL A 150 4.06 13.91 11.12
CA VAL A 150 4.38 12.55 10.65
C VAL A 150 5.69 12.61 9.87
N GLY A 151 6.53 11.60 10.04
CA GLY A 151 7.77 11.49 9.27
C GLY A 151 7.51 11.01 7.84
N THR A 152 8.23 9.99 7.41
CA THR A 152 8.18 9.49 6.01
C THR A 152 7.88 8.00 6.01
N LEU A 153 7.08 7.53 5.06
CA LEU A 153 6.98 6.13 4.68
C LEU A 153 7.50 5.99 3.26
N SER A 154 8.47 5.10 3.05
CA SER A 154 9.05 4.79 1.75
C SER A 154 9.02 3.29 1.49
N VAL A 155 8.94 2.92 0.22
CA VAL A 155 9.11 1.55 -0.26
C VAL A 155 10.30 1.51 -1.19
N HIS A 156 11.20 0.60 -0.89
CA HIS A 156 12.46 0.39 -1.60
C HIS A 156 12.45 -1.01 -2.21
N HIS A 157 13.09 -1.15 -3.35
CA HIS A 157 13.43 -2.42 -3.95
C HIS A 157 14.96 -2.53 -4.01
N THR A 158 15.52 -3.49 -3.29
CA THR A 158 16.97 -3.66 -3.14
C THR A 158 17.42 -4.96 -3.80
N SER A 159 18.29 -4.87 -4.81
CA SER A 159 19.04 -5.99 -5.40
C SER A 159 20.54 -5.84 -5.12
N ILE A 160 21.37 -6.81 -5.50
CA ILE A 160 22.81 -6.83 -5.18
C ILE A 160 23.49 -5.53 -5.67
N GLY A 161 23.75 -4.61 -4.74
CA GLY A 161 24.41 -3.32 -4.99
C GLY A 161 23.53 -2.20 -5.56
N LYS A 162 22.20 -2.39 -5.64
CA LYS A 162 21.26 -1.38 -6.16
C LYS A 162 20.05 -1.25 -5.23
N ASP A 163 19.90 -0.09 -4.60
CA ASP A 163 18.70 0.31 -3.84
C ASP A 163 17.91 1.29 -4.72
N VAL A 164 16.63 1.01 -4.92
CA VAL A 164 15.72 1.82 -5.75
C VAL A 164 14.50 2.21 -4.93
N ASP A 165 14.34 3.51 -4.70
CA ASP A 165 13.11 4.08 -4.16
C ASP A 165 11.99 3.92 -5.19
N VAL A 166 10.98 3.10 -4.90
CA VAL A 166 9.83 2.89 -5.80
C VAL A 166 8.62 3.73 -5.38
N TRP A 167 8.55 4.16 -4.12
CA TRP A 167 7.47 4.99 -3.61
C TRP A 167 7.84 5.70 -2.31
N SER A 168 7.30 6.90 -2.09
CA SER A 168 7.44 7.60 -0.80
C SER A 168 6.30 8.59 -0.55
N ARG A 169 5.94 8.76 0.73
CA ARG A 169 5.06 9.82 1.24
C ARG A 169 5.63 10.40 2.53
N LYS A 170 5.38 11.68 2.77
CA LYS A 170 5.91 12.41 3.93
C LYS A 170 4.86 13.33 4.53
N GLY A 171 4.81 13.39 5.85
CA GLY A 171 3.85 14.22 6.58
C GLY A 171 2.44 13.65 6.56
N PHE A 172 1.49 14.44 7.05
CA PHE A 172 0.07 14.09 7.05
C PHE A 172 -0.43 13.73 5.64
N GLN A 173 -1.10 12.58 5.52
CA GLN A 173 -1.75 12.15 4.27
C GLN A 173 -3.28 12.12 4.44
N SER A 174 -3.76 11.41 5.47
CA SER A 174 -5.17 11.27 5.78
C SER A 174 -5.36 10.67 7.17
N ASN A 175 -6.55 10.87 7.77
CA ASN A 175 -7.00 10.11 8.93
C ASN A 175 -7.76 8.82 8.54
N ALA A 176 -7.92 8.55 7.24
CA ALA A 176 -8.44 7.29 6.71
C ALA A 176 -7.27 6.45 6.15
N TRP A 177 -7.50 5.14 6.05
CA TRP A 177 -6.64 4.25 5.27
C TRP A 177 -6.61 4.69 3.80
N LEU A 178 -5.42 4.69 3.22
CA LEU A 178 -5.17 5.02 1.82
C LEU A 178 -4.49 3.84 1.14
N GLU A 179 -4.82 3.63 -0.12
CA GLU A 179 -4.18 2.59 -0.93
C GLU A 179 -2.97 3.15 -1.69
N ALA A 180 -1.91 2.35 -1.75
CA ALA A 180 -0.79 2.53 -2.66
C ALA A 180 -0.75 1.39 -3.68
N PHE A 181 -0.57 1.74 -4.95
CA PHE A 181 -0.42 0.82 -6.07
C PHE A 181 0.79 1.22 -6.91
N ILE A 182 1.82 0.38 -6.96
CA ILE A 182 3.15 0.74 -7.45
C ILE A 182 3.63 -0.32 -8.44
N GLY A 183 4.14 0.12 -9.59
CA GLY A 183 4.88 -0.75 -10.50
C GLY A 183 6.30 -0.98 -9.98
N VAL A 184 6.70 -2.24 -9.86
CA VAL A 184 8.06 -2.66 -9.52
C VAL A 184 8.67 -3.29 -10.76
N THR A 185 9.80 -2.73 -11.22
CA THR A 185 10.50 -3.21 -12.42
C THR A 185 11.91 -3.63 -12.07
N GLN A 186 12.32 -4.83 -12.51
CA GLN A 186 13.69 -5.29 -12.40
C GLN A 186 14.33 -5.44 -13.78
N ASP A 187 15.61 -5.10 -13.86
CA ASP A 187 16.39 -5.13 -15.11
C ASP A 187 16.94 -6.55 -15.41
N THR A 188 17.07 -7.38 -14.39
CA THR A 188 17.71 -8.71 -14.43
C THR A 188 16.91 -9.71 -13.58
N GLU A 189 17.07 -11.03 -13.80
CA GLU A 189 16.49 -12.11 -12.97
C GLU A 189 17.19 -12.25 -11.60
N GLU A 190 17.67 -11.13 -11.05
CA GLU A 190 18.36 -11.11 -9.76
C GLU A 190 17.37 -11.26 -8.60
N THR A 191 17.82 -11.94 -7.56
CA THR A 191 17.10 -11.96 -6.29
C THR A 191 17.11 -10.56 -5.67
N PHE A 192 15.93 -10.12 -5.20
CA PHE A 192 15.75 -8.83 -4.56
C PHE A 192 14.86 -8.92 -3.33
N VAL A 193 14.81 -7.84 -2.57
CA VAL A 193 13.86 -7.66 -1.45
C VAL A 193 13.08 -6.37 -1.60
N ILE A 194 11.86 -6.36 -1.06
CA ILE A 194 11.08 -5.14 -0.85
C ILE A 194 11.26 -4.71 0.62
N GLU A 195 11.58 -3.43 0.84
CA GLU A 195 11.70 -2.85 2.18
C GLU A 195 10.66 -1.73 2.35
N PHE A 196 9.85 -1.82 3.41
CA PHE A 196 9.06 -0.69 3.90
C PHE A 196 9.83 0.02 5.00
N VAL A 197 10.16 1.28 4.76
CA VAL A 197 10.98 2.11 5.63
C VAL A 197 10.15 3.27 6.16
N ALA A 198 9.88 3.27 7.46
CA ALA A 198 9.23 4.40 8.14
C ALA A 198 10.26 5.17 8.96
N VAL A 199 10.38 6.47 8.70
CA VAL A 199 11.20 7.40 9.47
C VAL A 199 10.29 8.16 10.40
N GLN A 200 10.62 8.18 11.69
CA GLN A 200 9.82 8.89 12.69
C GLN A 200 9.90 10.41 12.49
N GLY A 201 8.75 11.06 12.59
CA GLY A 201 8.64 12.51 12.57
C GLY A 201 8.89 13.15 13.94
N LYS A 202 8.70 14.47 14.05
CA LYS A 202 8.95 15.19 15.30
C LYS A 202 7.79 15.14 16.29
N ASP A 203 6.60 14.80 15.80
CA ASP A 203 5.39 14.69 16.63
C ASP A 203 5.25 13.27 17.16
N LEU A 204 5.35 13.10 18.48
CA LEU A 204 5.28 11.79 19.14
C LEU A 204 3.87 11.19 19.12
N LEU A 205 2.85 12.01 18.86
CA LEU A 205 1.48 11.53 18.70
C LEU A 205 1.23 11.06 17.26
N SER A 206 2.04 11.51 16.30
CA SER A 206 1.87 11.09 14.91
C SER A 206 2.17 9.60 14.71
N ASN A 207 1.49 8.97 13.76
CA ASN A 207 1.62 7.54 13.52
C ASN A 207 1.73 7.24 12.01
N VAL A 208 2.44 6.15 11.72
CA VAL A 208 2.50 5.54 10.40
C VAL A 208 2.06 4.10 10.60
N ALA A 209 1.06 3.68 9.82
CA ALA A 209 0.61 2.30 9.77
C ALA A 209 0.60 1.74 8.35
N VAL A 210 0.78 0.43 8.23
CA VAL A 210 0.78 -0.33 6.98
C VAL A 210 -0.02 -1.60 7.17
N ASP A 211 -0.80 -1.97 6.16
CA ASP A 211 -1.64 -3.14 6.15
C ASP A 211 -1.76 -3.75 4.75
N ASP A 212 -2.26 -4.99 4.67
CA ASP A 212 -2.68 -5.65 3.42
C ASP A 212 -1.66 -5.59 2.28
N ILE A 213 -0.43 -6.02 2.55
CA ILE A 213 0.66 -6.01 1.57
C ILE A 213 0.48 -7.15 0.57
N LEU A 214 0.49 -6.82 -0.72
CA LEU A 214 0.31 -7.76 -1.82
C LEU A 214 1.27 -7.46 -2.98
N LEU A 215 2.08 -8.44 -3.37
CA LEU A 215 2.93 -8.41 -4.56
C LEU A 215 2.46 -9.47 -5.57
N PHE A 216 2.28 -9.06 -6.82
CA PHE A 216 1.80 -9.93 -7.90
C PHE A 216 2.38 -9.52 -9.27
N LYS A 217 2.25 -10.40 -10.27
CA LYS A 217 2.66 -10.12 -11.67
C LYS A 217 1.57 -9.37 -12.41
#